data_AF-A0A8T5UD35-F1
#
_entry.id   AF-A0A8T5UD35-F1
#
_cell.length_a   1.000
_cell.length_b   1.000
_cell.length_c   1.000
_cell.angle_alpha   90.00
_cell.angle_beta   90.00
_cell.angle_gamma   90.00
#
_symmetry.space_group_name_H-M   'P 1'
#
loop_
_entity.id
_entity.type
_entity.pdbx_description
1 polymer ?
#
loop_
_entity_poly.entity_id
_entity_poly.type
_entity_poly.pdbx_seq_one_letter_code
_entity_poly.pdbx_strand_id
1 'polypeptide(L)'
;MAEEESFLNAKALVVDNGTGISKNGFAGEDQPRSVFPTLIGYPKYESIMTDVEHYTREYYIGEEAMQLKGVLKLMFPVEHGI
;
A
#
# COMPACT_ATOMS: atom_id res chain seq x y z
N MET A 1 13.56 17.04 -25.06
CA MET A 1 12.66 16.95 -26.24
C MET A 1 12.04 15.56 -26.41
N ALA A 2 12.73 14.52 -26.92
CA ALA A 2 12.12 13.19 -27.10
C ALA A 2 11.69 12.51 -25.77
N GLU A 3 12.46 12.69 -24.70
CA GLU A 3 12.09 12.18 -23.36
C GLU A 3 10.94 12.97 -22.71
N GLU A 4 10.82 14.28 -22.97
CA GLU A 4 9.71 15.10 -22.45
C GLU A 4 8.38 14.76 -23.14
N GLU A 5 8.39 14.51 -24.45
CA GLU A 5 7.21 14.03 -25.18
C GLU A 5 6.78 12.62 -24.70
N SER A 6 7.72 11.80 -24.24
CA SER A 6 7.44 10.48 -23.66
C SER A 6 6.63 10.60 -22.36
N PHE A 7 6.93 11.55 -21.48
CA PHE A 7 6.17 11.76 -20.24
C PHE A 7 4.75 12.25 -20.49
N LEU A 8 4.52 13.06 -21.53
CA LEU A 8 3.19 13.55 -21.91
C LEU A 8 2.30 12.46 -22.53
N ASN A 9 2.91 11.39 -23.07
CA ASN A 9 2.19 10.25 -23.66
C ASN A 9 1.96 9.09 -22.68
N ALA A 10 2.44 9.19 -21.43
CA ALA A 10 2.16 8.20 -20.41
C ALA A 10 0.71 8.32 -19.93
N LYS A 11 -0.02 7.20 -19.87
CA LYS A 11 -1.38 7.16 -19.34
C LYS A 11 -1.35 7.57 -17.86
N ALA A 12 -2.15 8.57 -17.48
CA ALA A 12 -2.17 9.08 -16.12
C ALA A 12 -2.57 7.98 -15.12
N LEU A 13 -1.86 7.90 -13.99
CA LEU A 13 -2.24 7.08 -12.85
C LEU A 13 -3.24 7.85 -11.98
N VAL A 14 -4.33 7.21 -11.62
CA VAL A 14 -5.34 7.72 -10.68
C VAL A 14 -5.16 6.99 -9.36
N VAL A 15 -4.97 7.75 -8.29
CA VAL A 15 -4.77 7.26 -6.91
C VAL A 15 -5.85 7.89 -6.02
N ASP A 16 -6.86 7.11 -5.67
CA ASP A 16 -7.91 7.48 -4.72
C ASP A 16 -7.50 7.00 -3.31
N ASN A 17 -7.06 7.94 -2.47
CA ASN A 17 -6.60 7.69 -1.10
C ASN A 17 -7.75 7.82 -0.10
N GLY A 18 -8.61 6.81 -0.01
CA GLY A 18 -9.65 6.74 1.00
C GLY A 18 -9.08 6.47 2.40
N THR A 19 -9.82 6.84 3.45
CA THR A 19 -9.46 6.53 4.85
C THR A 19 -9.48 5.02 5.15
N GLY A 20 -10.39 4.28 4.53
CA GLY A 20 -10.50 2.83 4.69
C GLY A 20 -9.90 2.03 3.54
N ILE A 21 -10.05 2.49 2.31
CA ILE A 21 -9.71 1.74 1.09
C ILE A 21 -9.02 2.67 0.08
N SER A 22 -7.86 2.24 -0.41
CA SER A 22 -7.15 2.85 -1.51
C SER A 22 -7.56 2.19 -2.82
N LYS A 23 -7.92 2.99 -3.83
CA LYS A 23 -8.29 2.50 -5.17
C LYS A 23 -7.38 3.13 -6.21
N ASN A 24 -6.73 2.31 -7.02
CA ASN A 24 -5.72 2.78 -7.97
C ASN A 24 -5.94 2.16 -9.34
N GLY A 25 -5.69 2.93 -10.40
CA GLY A 25 -5.85 2.49 -11.78
C GLY A 25 -5.35 3.53 -12.76
N PHE A 26 -5.46 3.29 -14.06
CA PHE A 26 -5.12 4.30 -15.06
C PHE A 26 -6.35 5.09 -15.51
N ALA A 27 -6.17 6.37 -15.84
CA ALA A 27 -7.25 7.23 -16.30
C ALA A 27 -7.95 6.67 -17.55
N GLY A 28 -9.29 6.71 -17.56
CA GLY A 28 -10.10 6.17 -18.66
C GLY A 28 -10.34 4.65 -18.60
N GLU A 29 -9.98 3.98 -17.51
CA GLU A 29 -10.42 2.60 -17.24
C GLU A 29 -11.74 2.62 -16.45
N ASP A 30 -12.60 1.64 -16.72
CA ASP A 30 -13.93 1.55 -16.08
C ASP A 30 -13.88 1.16 -14.60
N GLN A 31 -12.80 0.50 -14.17
CA GLN A 31 -12.63 -0.03 -12.82
C GLN A 31 -11.18 0.16 -12.32
N PRO A 32 -10.96 0.32 -11.01
CA PRO A 32 -9.61 0.34 -10.45
C PRO A 32 -8.92 -1.01 -10.68
N ARG A 33 -7.62 -0.98 -10.96
CA ARG A 33 -6.77 -2.17 -11.08
C ARG A 33 -6.35 -2.73 -9.73
N SER A 34 -6.30 -1.88 -8.71
CA SER A 34 -5.90 -2.25 -7.35
C SER A 34 -6.83 -1.61 -6.33
N VAL A 35 -7.32 -2.42 -5.41
CA VAL A 35 -8.19 -2.02 -4.31
C VAL A 35 -7.67 -2.72 -3.05
N PHE A 36 -7.27 -1.96 -2.03
CA PHE A 36 -6.72 -2.53 -0.80
C PHE A 36 -6.99 -1.65 0.44
N PRO A 37 -7.00 -2.23 1.66
CA PRO A 37 -7.12 -1.46 2.90
C PRO A 37 -6.04 -0.40 3.06
N THR A 38 -6.42 0.84 3.37
CA THR A 38 -5.46 1.95 3.56
C THR A 38 -4.85 1.88 4.95
N LEU A 39 -3.93 0.95 5.14
CA LEU A 39 -3.23 0.77 6.41
C LEU A 39 -1.85 0.15 6.23
N ILE A 40 -1.02 0.38 7.23
CA ILE A 40 0.32 -0.15 7.36
C ILE A 40 0.38 -0.93 8.68
N GLY A 41 0.97 -2.13 8.66
CA GLY A 41 1.20 -2.96 9.83
C GLY A 41 2.68 -3.07 10.15
N TYR A 42 3.07 -2.73 11.37
CA TYR A 42 4.44 -2.87 11.87
C TYR A 42 4.53 -4.05 12.85
N PRO A 43 5.56 -4.92 12.78
CA PRO A 43 5.73 -6.01 13.75
C PRO A 43 5.73 -5.50 15.20
N LYS A 44 4.94 -6.13 16.08
CA LYS A 44 4.91 -5.79 17.52
C LYS A 44 6.12 -6.30 18.30
N TYR A 45 6.73 -7.36 17.80
CA TYR A 45 7.78 -8.12 18.48
C TYR A 45 8.94 -8.30 17.52
N GLU A 46 10.16 -8.15 18.03
CA GLU A 46 11.36 -8.58 17.32
C GLU A 46 11.30 -10.10 17.12
N SER A 47 11.72 -10.58 15.94
CA SER A 47 11.77 -12.03 15.69
C SER A 47 12.70 -12.70 16.69
N ILE A 48 12.16 -13.61 17.49
CA ILE A 48 12.94 -14.44 18.42
C ILE A 48 13.63 -15.61 17.68
N MET A 49 13.23 -15.90 16.43
CA MET A 49 13.81 -16.99 15.63
C MET A 49 15.19 -16.62 15.08
N THR A 50 16.23 -17.08 15.76
CA THR A 50 17.65 -16.92 15.42
C THR A 50 18.08 -17.59 14.11
N ASP A 51 17.27 -18.50 13.54
CA ASP A 51 17.57 -19.17 12.26
C ASP A 51 16.94 -18.46 11.04
N VAL A 52 16.22 -17.36 11.28
CA VAL A 52 15.56 -16.57 10.23
C VAL A 52 16.03 -15.10 10.31
N GLU A 53 17.34 -14.90 10.47
CA GLU A 53 17.97 -13.59 10.66
C GLU A 53 17.70 -12.55 9.55
N HIS A 54 17.00 -12.89 8.46
CA HIS A 54 16.87 -12.03 7.28
C HIS A 54 15.47 -11.86 6.67
N TYR A 55 14.38 -12.34 7.28
CA TYR A 55 13.04 -12.29 6.62
C TYR A 55 11.88 -11.65 7.40
N THR A 56 12.13 -10.91 8.48
CA THR A 56 11.07 -10.04 9.00
C THR A 56 11.01 -8.74 8.20
N ARG A 57 9.97 -8.56 7.38
CA ARG A 57 9.73 -7.27 6.73
C ARG A 57 9.49 -6.19 7.78
N GLU A 58 10.02 -5.00 7.53
CA GLU A 58 9.87 -3.84 8.43
C GLU A 58 8.40 -3.41 8.57
N TYR A 59 7.63 -3.55 7.50
CA TYR A 59 6.20 -3.26 7.48
C TYR A 59 5.45 -4.12 6.44
N TYR A 60 4.14 -4.15 6.62
CA TYR A 60 3.18 -4.79 5.73
C TYR A 60 2.12 -3.75 5.34
N ILE A 61 1.51 -3.90 4.17
CA ILE A 61 0.48 -2.96 3.68
C ILE A 61 -0.79 -3.71 3.30
N GLY A 62 -1.94 -3.03 3.41
CA GLY A 62 -3.21 -3.54 2.89
C GLY A 62 -3.62 -4.90 3.45
N GLU A 63 -4.00 -5.81 2.56
CA GLU A 63 -4.54 -7.13 2.93
C GLU A 63 -3.55 -7.97 3.75
N GLU A 64 -2.26 -7.92 3.42
CA GLU A 64 -1.24 -8.70 4.15
C GLU A 64 -1.13 -8.20 5.61
N ALA A 65 -1.19 -6.89 5.82
CA ALA A 65 -1.21 -6.32 7.16
C ALA A 65 -2.48 -6.69 7.94
N MET A 66 -3.64 -6.74 7.26
CA MET A 66 -4.91 -7.17 7.87
C MET A 66 -4.91 -8.64 8.27
N GLN A 67 -4.37 -9.52 7.43
CA GLN A 67 -4.24 -10.95 7.70
C GLN A 67 -3.36 -11.21 8.92
N LEU A 68 -2.36 -10.36 9.15
CA LEU A 68 -1.41 -10.47 10.26
C LEU A 68 -1.74 -9.55 11.46
N LYS A 69 -2.95 -9.00 11.55
CA LYS A 69 -3.36 -8.02 12.60
C LYS A 69 -3.12 -8.46 14.05
N GLY A 70 -3.04 -9.77 14.31
CA GLY A 70 -2.72 -10.30 15.64
C GLY A 70 -1.30 -9.93 16.09
N VAL A 71 -0.34 -10.00 15.17
CA VAL A 71 1.10 -9.81 15.45
C VAL A 71 1.63 -8.45 15.00
N LEU A 72 0.84 -7.69 14.25
CA LEU A 72 1.18 -6.34 13.80
C LEU A 72 0.45 -5.25 14.59
N LYS A 73 1.14 -4.12 14.81
CA LYS A 73 0.53 -2.84 15.19
C LYS A 73 0.07 -2.15 13.91
N LEU A 74 -1.25 -2.02 13.74
CA LEU A 74 -1.84 -1.38 12.57
C LEU A 74 -1.86 0.15 12.74
N MET A 75 -1.57 0.85 11.66
CA MET A 75 -1.59 2.30 11.53
C MET A 75 -2.40 2.69 10.29
N PHE A 76 -3.31 3.64 10.43
CA PHE A 76 -4.17 4.13 9.36
C PHE A 76 -3.68 5.53 8.97
N PRO A 77 -2.90 5.67 7.87
CA PRO A 77 -2.23 6.93 7.55
C PRO A 77 -3.18 8.06 7.12
N VAL A 78 -4.42 7.71 6.78
CA VAL A 78 -5.47 8.66 6.38
C VAL A 78 -6.64 8.48 7.35
N GLU A 79 -6.76 9.35 8.35
CA GLU A 79 -7.77 9.22 9.42
C GLU A 79 -9.04 10.03 9.15
N HIS A 80 -8.89 11.30 8.77
CA HIS A 80 -9.98 12.25 8.54
C HIS A 80 -9.86 12.78 7.11
N GLY A 81 -10.49 12.08 6.16
CA GLY A 81 -10.52 12.47 4.75
C GLY A 81 -11.15 13.86 4.52
N ILE A 82 -11.02 14.36 3.29
CA ILE A 82 -11.64 15.62 2.83
C ILE A 82 -13.04 15.36 2.29
#